data_AF-A0A2L1IQJ9-F1
#
_entry.id   AF-A0A2L1IQJ9-F1
#
_cell.length_a   1.000
_cell.length_b   1.000
_cell.length_c   1.000
_cell.angle_alpha   90.00
_cell.angle_beta   90.00
_cell.angle_gamma   90.00
#
_symmetry.space_group_name_H-M   'P 1'
#
loop_
_entity.id
_entity.type
_entity.pdbx_description
1 polymer ?
#
loop_
_entity_poly.entity_id
_entity_poly.type
_entity_poly.pdbx_seq_one_letter_code
_entity_poly.pdbx_strand_id
1 'polypeptide(L)'
;NRCLGSKETPPYMAPVQPGGLLQVVSHASLPPAEAPNPVFTDADVTEPPLPPVTAKAPTSTPPGTPSEPSTNAPAPSGQTRLTLSLLLSVFAMAIASLLLL
;
A
#
# COMPACT_ATOMS: atom_id res chain seq x y z
N ASN A 1 -17.12 -6.03 19.72
CA ASN A 1 -18.41 -5.46 19.25
C ASN A 1 -19.19 -4.81 20.38
N ARG A 2 -18.91 -3.54 20.70
CA ARG A 2 -19.57 -2.83 21.82
C ARG A 2 -21.08 -2.60 21.58
N CYS A 3 -21.51 -2.61 20.32
CA CYS A 3 -22.88 -2.34 19.91
C CYS A 3 -23.82 -3.56 19.99
N LEU A 4 -23.28 -4.79 20.10
CA LEU A 4 -24.10 -6.02 20.07
C LEU A 4 -24.42 -6.57 21.47
N GLY A 5 -23.87 -5.99 22.54
CA GLY A 5 -24.12 -6.40 23.93
C GLY A 5 -23.64 -7.82 24.31
N SER A 6 -23.30 -8.65 23.32
CA SER A 6 -22.84 -10.02 23.51
C SER A 6 -21.32 -10.10 23.49
N LYS A 7 -20.78 -10.92 24.40
CA LYS A 7 -19.35 -11.21 24.52
C LYS A 7 -18.90 -12.26 23.51
N GLU A 8 -19.79 -13.19 23.19
CA GLU A 8 -19.58 -14.23 22.19
C GLU A 8 -19.92 -13.75 20.78
N THR A 9 -19.14 -14.20 19.81
CA THR A 9 -19.42 -13.94 18.40
C THR A 9 -20.37 -15.02 17.90
N PRO A 10 -21.61 -14.67 17.50
CA PRO A 10 -22.55 -15.67 17.03
C PRO A 10 -22.09 -16.26 15.68
N PRO A 11 -22.46 -17.51 15.35
CA PRO A 11 -21.96 -18.20 14.16
C PRO A 11 -22.17 -17.46 12.83
N TYR A 12 -23.26 -16.70 12.69
CA TYR A 12 -23.55 -15.93 11.47
C TYR A 12 -22.59 -14.74 11.26
N MET A 13 -21.81 -14.35 12.27
CA MET A 13 -20.77 -13.31 12.16
C MET A 13 -19.40 -13.86 11.80
N ALA A 14 -19.26 -15.19 11.69
CA ALA A 14 -18.03 -15.78 11.18
C ALA A 14 -17.84 -15.37 9.71
N PRO A 15 -16.60 -15.06 9.28
CA PRO A 15 -16.32 -14.79 7.87
C PRO A 15 -16.75 -15.98 6.99
N VAL A 16 -17.45 -15.68 5.91
CA VAL A 16 -17.73 -16.67 4.86
C VAL A 16 -16.45 -16.98 4.09
N GLN A 17 -16.26 -18.26 3.77
CA GLN A 17 -15.14 -18.68 2.93
C GLN A 17 -15.26 -18.07 1.53
N PRO A 18 -14.14 -17.70 0.88
CA PRO A 18 -14.15 -17.26 -0.51
C PRO A 18 -14.87 -18.28 -1.40
N GLY A 19 -15.78 -17.80 -2.25
CA GLY A 19 -16.56 -18.67 -3.14
C GLY A 19 -17.64 -19.52 -2.47
N GLY A 20 -17.82 -19.46 -1.13
CA GLY A 20 -18.85 -20.25 -0.44
C GLY A 20 -20.28 -19.97 -0.93
N LEU A 21 -20.57 -18.73 -1.32
CA LEU A 21 -21.87 -18.37 -1.91
C LEU A 21 -22.11 -19.07 -3.25
N LEU A 22 -21.07 -19.28 -4.06
CA LEU A 22 -21.18 -19.94 -5.36
C LEU A 22 -21.55 -21.42 -5.24
N GLN A 23 -21.32 -22.04 -4.08
CA GLN A 23 -21.66 -23.44 -3.82
C GLN A 23 -23.15 -23.63 -3.49
N VAL A 24 -23.83 -22.59 -2.99
CA VAL A 24 -25.23 -22.66 -2.52
C VAL A 24 -26.20 -21.90 -3.41
N VAL A 25 -25.72 -21.01 -4.28
CA VAL A 25 -26.55 -20.27 -5.22
C VAL A 25 -27.00 -21.18 -6.37
N SER A 26 -28.25 -20.99 -6.83
CA SER A 26 -28.75 -21.67 -8.03
C SER A 26 -27.98 -21.21 -9.27
N HIS A 27 -27.65 -22.14 -10.17
CA HIS A 27 -27.07 -21.81 -11.48
C HIS A 27 -27.95 -20.84 -12.29
N ALA A 28 -29.27 -20.87 -12.11
CA ALA A 28 -30.18 -19.95 -12.79
C ALA A 28 -30.09 -18.50 -12.27
N SER A 29 -29.45 -18.29 -11.12
CA SER A 29 -29.22 -16.98 -10.51
C SER A 29 -27.81 -16.45 -10.78
N LEU A 30 -26.94 -17.24 -11.42
CA LEU A 30 -25.63 -16.77 -11.85
C LEU A 30 -25.78 -15.84 -13.08
N PRO A 31 -24.87 -14.88 -13.26
CA PRO A 31 -24.82 -14.12 -14.49
C PRO A 31 -24.59 -15.07 -15.68
N PRO A 32 -24.98 -14.66 -16.90
CA PRO A 32 -24.61 -15.38 -18.11
C PRO A 32 -23.10 -15.63 -18.17
N ALA A 33 -22.72 -16.71 -18.85
CA ALA A 33 -21.31 -16.99 -19.12
C ALA A 33 -20.65 -15.80 -19.82
N GLU A 34 -19.37 -15.59 -19.53
CA GLU A 34 -18.57 -14.55 -20.16
C GLU A 34 -18.57 -14.72 -21.69
N ALA A 35 -18.69 -13.61 -22.41
CA ALA A 35 -18.62 -13.62 -23.85
C ALA A 35 -17.20 -14.01 -24.32
N PRO A 36 -17.04 -14.65 -25.49
CA PRO A 36 -15.72 -14.91 -26.04
C PRO A 36 -14.92 -13.62 -26.22
N ASN A 37 -13.64 -13.65 -25.89
CA ASN A 37 -12.72 -12.55 -26.16
C ASN A 37 -12.69 -12.25 -27.67
N PRO A 38 -12.70 -10.97 -28.08
CA PRO A 38 -12.61 -10.61 -29.48
C PRO A 38 -11.28 -11.10 -30.08
N VAL A 39 -11.33 -11.50 -31.34
CA VAL A 39 -10.12 -11.84 -32.11
C VAL A 39 -9.49 -10.53 -32.58
N PHE A 40 -8.35 -10.16 -32.00
CA PHE A 40 -7.56 -9.03 -32.48
C PHE A 40 -6.74 -9.43 -33.70
N THR A 41 -6.78 -8.60 -34.73
CA THR A 41 -5.97 -8.72 -35.94
C THR A 41 -5.01 -7.53 -36.05
N ASP A 42 -4.00 -7.62 -36.93
CA ASP A 42 -3.09 -6.49 -37.20
C ASP A 42 -3.84 -5.23 -37.68
N ALA A 43 -5.04 -5.39 -38.26
CA ALA A 43 -5.89 -4.26 -38.67
C ALA A 43 -6.58 -3.55 -37.49
N ASP A 44 -6.68 -4.20 -36.33
CA ASP A 44 -7.22 -3.62 -35.08
C ASP A 44 -6.13 -2.86 -34.28
N VAL A 45 -4.88 -2.93 -34.73
CA VAL A 45 -3.76 -2.19 -34.17
C VAL A 45 -3.63 -0.86 -34.90
N THR A 46 -4.04 0.23 -34.26
CA THR A 46 -3.94 1.59 -34.84
C THR A 46 -2.51 2.14 -34.82
N GLU A 47 -1.58 1.49 -34.11
CA GLU A 47 -0.23 1.95 -33.93
C GLU A 47 0.72 1.38 -35.00
N PRO A 48 1.52 2.22 -35.69
CA PRO A 48 2.56 1.73 -36.58
C PRO A 48 3.67 1.02 -35.78
N PRO A 49 4.40 0.07 -36.39
CA PRO A 49 5.50 -0.61 -35.73
C PRO A 49 6.57 0.40 -35.28
N LEU A 50 7.23 0.09 -34.16
CA LEU A 50 8.30 0.92 -33.62
C LEU A 50 9.44 1.06 -34.64
N PRO A 51 10.07 2.25 -34.74
CA PRO A 51 11.20 2.45 -35.64
C PRO A 51 12.39 1.54 -35.24
N PRO A 52 13.21 1.09 -36.19
CA PRO A 52 14.39 0.27 -35.91
C PRO A 52 15.33 0.95 -34.91
N VAL A 53 15.74 0.22 -33.88
CA VAL A 53 16.70 0.72 -32.89
C VAL A 53 18.09 0.76 -33.53
N THR A 54 18.65 1.96 -33.67
CA THR A 54 20.05 2.14 -34.06
C THR A 54 20.91 2.24 -32.80
N ALA A 55 21.96 1.44 -32.69
CA ALA A 55 22.88 1.52 -31.54
C ALA A 55 23.51 2.91 -31.46
N LYS A 56 23.40 3.56 -30.29
CA LYS A 56 24.09 4.82 -30.03
C LYS A 56 25.59 4.52 -29.96
N ALA A 57 26.39 5.26 -30.73
CA ALA A 57 27.84 5.15 -30.67
C ALA A 57 28.33 5.34 -29.21
N PRO A 58 29.33 4.58 -28.75
CA PRO A 58 29.85 4.73 -27.40
C PRO A 58 30.35 6.16 -27.21
N THR A 59 29.84 6.83 -26.18
CA THR A 59 30.33 8.13 -25.75
C THR A 59 31.73 7.94 -25.19
N SER A 60 32.75 8.52 -25.84
CA SER A 60 34.09 8.61 -25.27
C SER A 60 34.06 9.63 -24.14
N THR A 61 33.91 9.16 -22.90
CA THR A 61 34.12 9.98 -21.70
C THR A 61 35.64 10.13 -21.49
N PRO A 62 36.21 11.35 -21.45
CA PRO A 62 37.59 11.55 -21.04
C PRO A 62 37.81 11.06 -19.59
N PRO A 63 38.95 10.45 -19.26
CA PRO A 63 39.25 10.02 -17.89
C PRO A 63 39.45 11.25 -17.01
N GLY A 64 38.55 11.47 -16.06
CA GLY A 64 38.65 12.62 -15.16
C GLY A 64 37.32 12.95 -14.49
N THR A 65 36.84 12.07 -13.62
CA THR A 65 35.81 12.43 -12.64
C THR A 65 36.48 12.45 -11.28
N PRO A 66 36.23 13.50 -10.49
CA PRO A 66 35.76 13.25 -9.13
C PRO A 66 34.28 13.62 -9.08
N SER A 67 33.42 12.62 -8.91
CA SER A 67 32.04 12.83 -8.51
C SER A 67 32.06 13.28 -7.05
N GLU A 68 31.64 14.51 -6.78
CA GLU A 68 31.49 14.98 -5.41
C GLU A 68 30.45 14.14 -4.66
N PRO A 69 30.70 13.79 -3.39
CA PRO A 69 29.77 13.01 -2.60
C PRO A 69 28.49 13.83 -2.33
N SER A 70 27.35 13.29 -2.74
CA SER A 70 26.03 13.78 -2.36
C SER A 70 25.94 13.87 -0.84
N THR A 71 25.84 15.10 -0.31
CA THR A 71 25.61 15.35 1.11
C THR A 71 24.17 14.97 1.42
N ASN A 72 23.94 13.68 1.65
CA ASN A 72 22.68 13.14 2.13
C ASN A 72 22.66 13.32 3.65
N ALA A 73 22.50 14.57 4.11
CA ALA A 73 22.26 14.85 5.51
C ALA A 73 20.89 14.25 5.91
N PRO A 74 20.81 13.39 6.93
CA PRO A 74 19.53 12.87 7.40
C PRO A 74 18.64 14.02 7.85
N ALA A 75 17.44 14.14 7.29
CA ALA A 75 16.44 15.06 7.78
C ALA A 75 16.16 14.75 9.27
N PRO A 76 16.07 15.77 10.15
CA PRO A 76 15.90 15.54 11.58
C PRO A 76 14.58 14.81 11.84
N SER A 77 14.67 13.58 12.37
CA SER A 77 13.52 12.77 12.73
C SER A 77 12.71 13.45 13.84
N GLY A 78 11.41 13.66 13.63
CA GLY A 78 10.50 14.24 14.62
C GLY A 78 10.29 13.42 15.90
N GLN A 79 10.93 12.25 16.01
CA GLN A 79 10.82 11.34 17.15
C GLN A 79 11.26 11.97 18.48
N THR A 80 12.27 12.85 18.48
CA THR A 80 12.78 13.48 19.71
C THR A 80 11.74 14.38 20.38
N ARG A 81 10.81 14.97 19.61
CA ARG A 81 9.76 15.85 20.17
C ARG A 81 8.67 15.09 20.93
N LEU A 82 8.36 13.87 20.49
CA LEU A 82 7.35 13.01 21.13
C LEU A 82 7.83 12.50 22.49
N THR A 83 9.10 12.08 22.58
CA THR A 83 9.69 11.60 23.84
C THR A 83 9.77 12.70 24.89
N LEU A 84 10.21 13.91 24.52
CA LEU A 84 10.29 15.03 25.48
C LEU A 84 8.90 15.44 26.00
N SER A 85 7.90 15.50 25.10
CA SER A 85 6.53 15.84 25.50
C SER A 85 5.92 14.83 26.46
N LEU A 86 6.17 13.53 26.25
CA LEU A 86 5.68 12.47 27.13
C LEU A 86 6.35 12.53 28.51
N LEU A 87 7.68 12.71 28.55
CA LEU A 87 8.43 12.81 29.81
C LEU A 87 7.97 14.00 30.66
N LEU A 88 7.80 15.18 30.05
CA LEU A 88 7.30 16.38 30.73
C LEU A 88 5.89 16.16 31.29
N SER A 89 5.01 15.49 30.52
CA SER A 89 3.65 15.19 30.94
C SER A 89 3.61 14.25 32.15
N VAL A 90 4.40 13.18 32.14
CA VAL A 90 4.48 12.23 33.26
C VAL A 90 5.01 12.91 34.52
N PHE A 91 6.06 13.74 34.38
CA PHE A 91 6.63 14.46 35.52
C PHE A 91 5.65 15.47 36.13
N ALA A 92 4.93 16.21 35.28
CA ALA A 92 3.89 17.14 35.73
C ALA A 92 2.77 16.44 36.52
N MET A 93 2.32 15.27 36.03
CA MET A 93 1.30 14.46 36.72
C MET A 93 1.79 13.92 38.06
N ALA A 94 3.04 13.50 38.16
CA ALA A 94 3.64 13.04 39.40
C ALA A 94 3.73 14.16 40.46
N ILE A 95 4.15 15.36 40.05
CA ILE A 95 4.18 16.54 40.95
C ILE A 95 2.76 16.89 41.40
N ALA A 96 1.80 16.97 40.49
CA ALA A 96 0.42 17.27 40.84
C ALA A 96 -0.15 16.26 41.84
N SER A 97 0.14 14.98 41.66
CA SER A 97 -0.32 13.93 42.58
C SER A 97 0.31 14.06 43.97
N LEU A 98 1.59 14.47 44.06
CA LEU A 98 2.26 14.70 45.33
C LEU A 98 1.74 15.94 46.06
N LEU A 99 1.37 17.00 45.34
CA LEU A 99 0.79 18.21 45.91
C LEU A 99 -0.66 18.04 46.36
N LEU A 100 -1.37 17.06 45.80
CA LEU A 100 -2.74 16.72 46.16
C LEU A 100 -2.83 15.66 47.28
N LEU A 101 -1.69 15.13 47.74
CA LEU A 101 -1.58 14.28 48.92
C LEU A 101 -1.42 15.13 50.19
#